data_AF-A0A2H1IY19-F1
#
_entry.id   AF-A0A2H1IY19-F1
#
_cell.length_a   1.000
_cell.length_b   1.000
_cell.length_c   1.000
_cell.angle_alpha   90.00
_cell.angle_beta   90.00
_cell.angle_gamma   90.00
#
_symmetry.space_group_name_H-M   'P 1'
#
loop_
_entity.id
_entity.type
_entity.pdbx_description
1 polymer ?
#
loop_
_entity_poly.entity_id
_entity_poly.type
_entity_poly.pdbx_seq_one_letter_code
_entity_poly.pdbx_strand_id
1 'polypeptide(L)'
;MPEFVIIPAAPILLDGVDLAESAQIGPLRTVIESILQTKTKWALPVRELPPVAGLGGLGIDRGIDTRTNELLEGEDWVGTVSALNPAERAASESAHPAIAVALLHAHSCGVRIGTLGSTDDLMIPIDLSVAASENAPLAPVPGAAEADARVVHALTAGDVDAVVAATSAGADVHADLDLLDAATAHMLLREGTDYSFSTVFDENVHEVRSLCGTGTY
;
A
#
# COMPACT_ATOMS: atom_id res chain seq x y z
N MET A 1 -4.93 -16.81 -14.21
CA MET A 1 -5.53 -16.64 -12.88
C MET A 1 -5.16 -15.24 -12.44
N PRO A 2 -6.10 -14.45 -11.91
CA PRO A 2 -5.79 -13.16 -11.32
C PRO A 2 -4.67 -13.29 -10.28
N GLU A 3 -3.72 -12.35 -10.31
CA GLU A 3 -2.65 -12.27 -9.32
C GLU A 3 -2.83 -11.03 -8.45
N PHE A 4 -2.30 -11.08 -7.24
CA PHE A 4 -2.21 -9.91 -6.39
C PHE A 4 -0.82 -9.78 -5.79
N VAL A 5 -0.46 -8.54 -5.46
CA VAL A 5 0.74 -8.21 -4.71
C VAL A 5 0.36 -7.43 -3.48
N ILE A 6 0.97 -7.77 -2.35
CA ILE A 6 0.93 -6.97 -1.13
C ILE A 6 2.26 -6.23 -1.04
N ILE A 7 2.20 -4.92 -0.85
CA ILE A 7 3.40 -4.10 -0.62
C ILE A 7 3.21 -3.28 0.67
N PRO A 8 4.30 -2.94 1.38
CA PRO A 8 4.20 -2.00 2.47
C PRO A 8 3.81 -0.60 1.96
N ALA A 9 2.95 0.09 2.69
CA ALA A 9 2.54 1.46 2.41
C ALA A 9 3.43 2.50 3.12
N ALA A 10 4.50 2.06 3.79
CA ALA A 10 5.46 2.92 4.45
C ALA A 10 6.24 3.81 3.44
N PRO A 11 6.07 5.15 3.48
CA PRO A 11 6.72 6.08 2.56
C PRO A 11 8.25 6.02 2.59
N ILE A 12 8.83 5.55 3.70
CA ILE A 12 10.27 5.42 3.89
C ILE A 12 10.92 4.40 2.94
N LEU A 13 10.11 3.51 2.36
CA LEU A 13 10.52 2.56 1.31
C LEU A 13 10.49 3.18 -0.10
N LEU A 14 10.11 4.45 -0.26
CA LEU A 14 10.21 5.20 -1.51
C LEU A 14 11.56 5.90 -1.67
N ASP A 15 12.06 5.92 -2.91
CA ASP A 15 13.37 6.47 -3.20
C ASP A 15 13.45 7.95 -2.82
N GLY A 16 14.52 8.36 -2.16
CA GLY A 16 14.70 9.76 -1.73
C GLY A 16 13.79 10.27 -0.60
N VAL A 17 13.03 9.39 0.09
CA VAL A 17 12.21 9.79 1.25
C VAL A 17 12.98 9.67 2.57
N ASP A 18 13.70 8.57 2.81
CA ASP A 18 14.54 8.42 4.00
C ASP A 18 15.89 9.13 3.81
N LEU A 19 16.09 10.28 4.47
CA LEU A 19 17.39 10.96 4.45
C LEU A 19 18.45 10.23 5.30
N ALA A 20 18.04 9.31 6.16
CA ALA A 20 18.90 8.48 6.98
C ALA A 20 18.82 7.01 6.55
N GLU A 21 18.71 6.77 5.23
CA GLU A 21 18.49 5.45 4.65
C GLU A 21 19.48 4.42 5.20
N SER A 22 18.93 3.43 5.91
CA SER A 22 19.72 2.28 6.36
C SER A 22 20.05 1.37 5.17
N ALA A 23 21.16 0.64 5.26
CA ALA A 23 21.64 -0.22 4.16
C ALA A 23 20.63 -1.31 3.71
N GLN A 24 19.58 -1.57 4.49
CA GLN A 24 18.51 -2.53 4.20
C GLN A 24 17.37 -1.96 3.33
N ILE A 25 17.15 -0.63 3.31
CA ILE A 25 16.01 -0.03 2.60
C ILE A 25 16.12 -0.20 1.09
N GLY A 26 17.26 0.14 0.49
CA GLY A 26 17.50 0.00 -0.94
C GLY A 26 17.24 -1.41 -1.49
N PRO A 27 17.74 -2.49 -0.85
CA PRO A 27 17.39 -3.87 -1.19
C PRO A 27 15.88 -4.16 -1.11
N LEU A 28 15.19 -3.76 -0.04
CA LEU A 28 13.75 -3.98 0.10
C LEU A 28 12.95 -3.24 -0.99
N ARG A 29 13.31 -1.99 -1.28
CA ARG A 29 12.76 -1.20 -2.39
C ARG A 29 12.93 -1.91 -3.73
N THR A 30 14.12 -2.44 -4.00
CA THR A 30 14.43 -3.19 -5.24
C THR A 30 13.55 -4.45 -5.35
N VAL A 31 13.28 -5.13 -4.24
CA VAL A 31 12.39 -6.29 -4.21
C VAL A 31 10.95 -5.91 -4.55
N ILE A 32 10.43 -4.83 -3.96
CA ILE A 32 9.09 -4.30 -4.28
C ILE A 32 9.00 -3.99 -5.78
N GLU A 33 9.95 -3.22 -6.31
CA GLU A 33 9.97 -2.82 -7.72
C GLU A 33 10.03 -4.03 -8.67
N SER A 34 10.86 -5.02 -8.34
CA SER A 34 10.98 -6.28 -9.11
C SER A 34 9.65 -7.03 -9.18
N ILE A 35 8.91 -7.10 -8.07
CA ILE A 35 7.58 -7.72 -8.02
C ILE A 35 6.59 -6.92 -8.87
N LEU A 36 6.57 -5.60 -8.75
CA LEU A 36 5.64 -4.76 -9.52
C LEU A 36 5.87 -4.90 -11.02
N GLN A 37 7.12 -5.06 -11.45
CA GLN A 37 7.49 -5.25 -12.85
C GLN A 37 7.09 -6.60 -13.46
N THR A 38 6.60 -7.56 -12.64
CA THR A 38 6.06 -8.82 -13.16
C THR A 38 4.80 -8.61 -14.03
N LYS A 39 4.14 -7.46 -13.87
CA LYS A 39 3.04 -7.01 -14.72
C LYS A 39 3.33 -5.62 -15.27
N THR A 40 2.69 -5.29 -16.39
CA THR A 40 2.74 -3.92 -16.96
C THR A 40 1.68 -3.00 -16.35
N LYS A 41 0.69 -3.57 -15.65
CA LYS A 41 -0.42 -2.85 -15.06
C LYS A 41 -0.99 -3.58 -13.84
N TRP A 42 -1.31 -2.84 -12.79
CA TRP A 42 -2.08 -3.30 -11.63
C TRP A 42 -3.32 -2.44 -11.39
N ALA A 43 -4.27 -2.97 -10.63
CA ALA A 43 -5.41 -2.25 -10.10
C ALA A 43 -5.27 -2.08 -8.58
N LEU A 44 -5.47 -0.87 -8.08
CA LEU A 44 -5.69 -0.64 -6.65
C LEU A 44 -7.12 -1.05 -6.28
N PRO A 45 -7.38 -1.51 -5.03
CA PRO A 45 -8.69 -1.93 -4.55
C PRO A 45 -9.59 -0.71 -4.24
N VAL A 46 -9.70 0.22 -5.19
CA VAL A 46 -10.48 1.45 -5.09
C VAL A 46 -11.35 1.62 -6.32
N ARG A 47 -12.47 2.32 -6.15
CA ARG A 47 -13.42 2.59 -7.25
C ARG A 47 -12.92 3.70 -8.18
N GLU A 48 -12.28 4.71 -7.60
CA GLU A 48 -11.81 5.91 -8.28
C GLU A 48 -10.44 6.28 -7.71
N LEU A 49 -9.56 6.83 -8.56
CA LEU A 49 -8.31 7.45 -8.12
C LEU A 49 -8.58 8.94 -7.85
N PRO A 50 -7.96 9.52 -6.80
CA PRO A 50 -8.03 10.96 -6.61
C PRO A 50 -7.31 11.69 -7.75
N PRO A 51 -7.67 12.94 -8.11
CA PRO A 51 -7.00 13.69 -9.17
C PRO A 51 -5.48 13.79 -8.99
N VAL A 52 -5.05 14.01 -7.75
CA VAL A 52 -3.64 13.87 -7.34
C VAL A 52 -3.54 13.02 -6.07
N ALA A 53 -2.46 12.28 -5.94
CA ALA A 53 -2.11 11.54 -4.73
C ALA A 53 -0.64 11.77 -4.40
N GLY A 54 -0.32 12.20 -3.19
CA GLY A 54 1.05 12.52 -2.81
C GLY A 54 1.28 12.52 -1.31
N LEU A 55 2.53 12.78 -0.94
CA LEU A 55 3.05 12.70 0.43
C LEU A 55 2.97 14.06 1.16
N GLY A 56 2.15 15.00 0.65
CA GLY A 56 2.03 16.34 1.22
C GLY A 56 1.56 16.35 2.67
N GLY A 57 0.73 15.38 3.09
CA GLY A 57 0.33 15.20 4.49
C GLY A 57 1.50 14.87 5.43
N LEU A 58 2.63 14.43 4.88
CA LEU A 58 3.88 14.13 5.58
C LEU A 58 4.92 15.25 5.42
N GLY A 59 4.53 16.38 4.81
CA GLY A 59 5.42 17.50 4.52
C GLY A 59 6.41 17.24 3.38
N ILE A 60 6.12 16.27 2.51
CA ILE A 60 6.96 15.94 1.35
C ILE A 60 6.24 16.41 0.08
N ASP A 61 6.85 17.36 -0.63
CA ASP A 61 6.32 17.94 -1.87
C ASP A 61 6.53 17.00 -3.07
N ARG A 62 5.90 15.82 -3.03
CA ARG A 62 6.02 14.76 -4.03
C ARG A 62 4.74 13.96 -4.18
N GLY A 63 4.34 13.68 -5.41
CA GLY A 63 3.15 12.87 -5.70
C GLY A 63 2.95 12.61 -7.19
N ILE A 64 1.81 12.01 -7.53
CA ILE A 64 1.42 11.68 -8.89
C ILE A 64 0.13 12.43 -9.25
N ASP A 65 0.07 13.07 -10.42
CA ASP A 65 -1.20 13.42 -11.07
C ASP A 65 -1.77 12.15 -11.71
N THR A 66 -2.90 11.65 -11.21
CA THR A 66 -3.43 10.35 -11.65
C THR A 66 -4.11 10.42 -13.02
N ARG A 67 -4.37 11.63 -13.53
CA ARG A 67 -4.98 11.87 -14.84
C ARG A 67 -3.95 11.75 -15.95
N THR A 68 -2.72 12.21 -15.69
CA THR A 68 -1.61 12.19 -16.65
C THR A 68 -0.57 11.12 -16.35
N ASN A 69 -0.58 10.56 -15.14
CA ASN A 69 0.44 9.66 -14.60
C ASN A 69 1.84 10.33 -14.53
N GLU A 70 1.87 11.65 -14.34
CA GLU A 70 3.12 12.42 -14.21
C GLU A 70 3.53 12.52 -12.73
N LEU A 71 4.83 12.35 -12.49
CA LEU A 71 5.46 12.67 -11.21
C LEU A 71 5.56 14.18 -11.04
N LEU A 72 5.09 14.65 -9.90
CA LEU A 72 5.11 16.04 -9.50
C LEU A 72 6.01 16.18 -8.26
N GLU A 73 6.98 17.10 -8.33
CA GLU A 73 7.95 17.35 -7.26
C GLU A 73 8.13 18.85 -7.03
N GLY A 74 8.35 19.26 -5.77
CA GLY A 74 8.63 20.64 -5.40
C GLY A 74 7.56 21.64 -5.88
N GLU A 75 7.97 22.64 -6.66
CA GLU A 75 7.06 23.69 -7.14
C GLU A 75 5.94 23.16 -8.04
N ASP A 76 6.18 22.09 -8.82
CA ASP A 76 5.16 21.49 -9.69
C ASP A 76 4.06 20.82 -8.88
N TRP A 77 4.43 20.18 -7.76
CA TRP A 77 3.47 19.64 -6.79
C TRP A 77 2.64 20.76 -6.17
N VAL A 78 3.29 21.79 -5.63
CA VAL A 78 2.63 22.92 -4.97
C VAL A 78 1.69 23.65 -5.93
N GLY A 79 2.13 23.90 -7.16
CA GLY A 79 1.35 24.54 -8.21
C GLY A 79 0.11 23.73 -8.57
N THR A 80 0.28 22.42 -8.78
CA THR A 80 -0.84 21.52 -9.14
C THR A 80 -1.87 21.41 -8.02
N VAL A 81 -1.43 21.20 -6.78
CA VAL A 81 -2.32 21.14 -5.61
C VAL A 81 -3.06 22.47 -5.40
N SER A 82 -2.39 23.60 -5.62
CA SER A 82 -3.01 24.94 -5.51
C SER A 82 -4.06 25.20 -6.60
N ALA A 83 -3.94 24.54 -7.74
CA ALA A 83 -4.85 24.69 -8.87
C ALA A 83 -6.10 23.78 -8.79
N LEU A 84 -6.13 22.81 -7.86
CA LEU A 84 -7.29 21.93 -7.69
C LEU A 84 -8.55 22.73 -7.34
N ASN A 85 -9.65 22.41 -8.02
CA ASN A 85 -10.95 22.93 -7.63
C ASN A 85 -11.41 22.32 -6.29
N PRO A 86 -12.42 22.88 -5.61
CA PRO A 86 -12.85 22.38 -4.30
C PRO A 86 -13.26 20.90 -4.26
N ALA A 87 -13.86 20.37 -5.33
CA ALA A 87 -14.26 18.98 -5.40
C ALA A 87 -13.06 18.05 -5.61
N GLU A 88 -12.12 18.44 -6.47
CA GLU A 88 -10.87 17.71 -6.68
C GLU A 88 -10.02 17.68 -5.40
N ARG A 89 -9.92 18.82 -4.71
CA ARG A 89 -9.24 18.93 -3.43
C ARG A 89 -9.86 17.99 -2.40
N ALA A 90 -11.19 18.03 -2.24
CA ALA A 90 -11.88 17.14 -1.31
C ALA A 90 -11.66 15.67 -1.65
N ALA A 91 -11.69 15.30 -2.93
CA ALA A 91 -11.41 13.94 -3.38
C ALA A 91 -9.99 13.50 -3.02
N SER A 92 -8.99 14.34 -3.30
CA SER A 92 -7.57 14.08 -2.95
C SER A 92 -7.31 14.04 -1.44
N GLU A 93 -7.93 14.93 -0.66
CA GLU A 93 -7.79 14.95 0.81
C GLU A 93 -8.48 13.76 1.48
N SER A 94 -9.56 13.23 0.89
CA SER A 94 -10.26 12.04 1.38
C SER A 94 -9.64 10.72 0.91
N ALA A 95 -8.66 10.78 0.00
CA ALA A 95 -8.05 9.58 -0.55
C ALA A 95 -7.16 8.89 0.48
N HIS A 96 -7.16 7.57 0.41
CA HIS A 96 -6.34 6.75 1.30
C HIS A 96 -4.84 7.02 1.07
N PRO A 97 -4.04 7.31 2.11
CA PRO A 97 -2.65 7.73 1.97
C PRO A 97 -1.75 6.68 1.28
N ALA A 98 -2.00 5.40 1.53
CA ALA A 98 -1.30 4.29 0.87
C ALA A 98 -1.39 4.30 -0.68
N ILE A 99 -2.40 4.96 -1.26
CA ILE A 99 -2.53 5.13 -2.72
C ILE A 99 -1.33 5.91 -3.26
N ALA A 100 -0.89 6.98 -2.59
CA ALA A 100 0.25 7.78 -3.02
C ALA A 100 1.54 6.95 -3.05
N VAL A 101 1.76 6.10 -2.04
CA VAL A 101 2.95 5.25 -1.94
C VAL A 101 2.95 4.18 -3.03
N ALA A 102 1.82 3.51 -3.25
CA ALA A 102 1.68 2.55 -4.35
C ALA A 102 1.93 3.19 -5.72
N LEU A 103 1.37 4.37 -5.98
CA LEU A 103 1.56 5.10 -7.24
C LEU A 103 3.02 5.51 -7.46
N LEU A 104 3.72 5.95 -6.41
CA LEU A 104 5.13 6.34 -6.50
C LEU A 104 6.05 5.14 -6.74
N HIS A 105 5.82 3.99 -6.10
CA HIS A 105 6.52 2.75 -6.41
C HIS A 105 6.26 2.28 -7.85
N ALA A 106 5.01 2.34 -8.30
CA ALA A 106 4.68 1.95 -9.67
C ALA A 106 5.33 2.88 -10.70
N HIS A 107 5.34 4.19 -10.43
CA HIS A 107 6.00 5.17 -11.28
C HIS A 107 7.52 4.93 -11.37
N SER A 108 8.22 4.66 -10.25
CA SER A 108 9.67 4.44 -10.25
C SER A 108 10.10 3.28 -11.15
N CYS A 109 9.24 2.27 -11.29
CA CYS A 109 9.51 1.08 -12.09
C CYS A 109 8.78 1.03 -13.44
N GLY A 110 8.08 2.11 -13.84
CA GLY A 110 7.42 2.24 -15.14
C GLY A 110 6.10 1.45 -15.28
N VAL A 111 5.48 1.09 -14.16
CA VAL A 111 4.25 0.29 -14.09
C VAL A 111 3.03 1.20 -13.98
N ARG A 112 1.95 0.86 -14.69
CA ARG A 112 0.70 1.64 -14.64
C ARG A 112 -0.22 1.14 -13.54
N ILE A 113 -0.86 2.06 -12.84
CA ILE A 113 -1.89 1.74 -11.84
C ILE A 113 -3.23 2.29 -12.31
N GLY A 114 -4.27 1.48 -12.15
CA GLY A 114 -5.65 1.92 -12.33
C GLY A 114 -6.52 1.56 -11.12
N THR A 115 -7.82 1.79 -11.26
CA THR A 115 -8.84 1.40 -10.29
C THR A 115 -9.24 -0.07 -10.47
N LEU A 116 -10.06 -0.59 -9.56
CA LEU A 116 -10.77 -1.85 -9.76
C LEU A 116 -11.47 -1.89 -11.12
N GLY A 117 -11.41 -3.05 -11.78
CA GLY A 117 -11.95 -3.27 -13.12
C GLY A 117 -11.05 -2.80 -14.27
N SER A 118 -9.92 -2.14 -13.97
CA SER A 118 -8.96 -1.72 -15.02
C SER A 118 -8.01 -2.83 -15.45
N THR A 119 -7.80 -3.84 -14.60
CA THR A 119 -7.14 -5.13 -14.82
C THR A 119 -7.66 -6.11 -13.76
N ASP A 120 -7.45 -7.40 -13.97
CA ASP A 120 -7.76 -8.43 -12.95
C ASP A 120 -6.65 -8.54 -11.88
N ASP A 121 -5.45 -8.01 -12.13
CA ASP A 121 -4.32 -8.12 -11.21
C ASP A 121 -4.34 -6.98 -10.17
N LEU A 122 -4.25 -7.30 -8.87
CA LEU A 122 -4.36 -6.31 -7.78
C LEU A 122 -3.02 -5.91 -7.15
N MET A 123 -2.90 -4.63 -6.82
CA MET A 123 -1.84 -4.12 -5.94
C MET A 123 -2.49 -3.65 -4.64
N ILE A 124 -2.06 -4.20 -3.51
CA ILE A 124 -2.68 -4.00 -2.21
C ILE A 124 -1.64 -3.41 -1.26
N PRO A 125 -1.53 -2.07 -1.17
CA PRO A 125 -0.64 -1.44 -0.22
C PRO A 125 -1.27 -1.49 1.19
N ILE A 126 -0.48 -1.92 2.18
CA ILE A 126 -0.90 -2.05 3.58
C ILE A 126 0.18 -1.52 4.52
N ASP A 127 -0.19 -1.06 5.70
CA ASP A 127 0.75 -0.93 6.81
C ASP A 127 0.25 -1.77 8.00
N LEU A 128 1.14 -2.59 8.56
CA LEU A 128 0.88 -3.25 9.83
C LEU A 128 1.02 -2.24 10.99
N SER A 129 0.78 -2.68 12.22
CA SER A 129 0.68 -1.77 13.35
C SER A 129 1.97 -0.97 13.60
N VAL A 130 1.84 0.36 13.55
CA VAL A 130 2.87 1.31 13.98
C VAL A 130 2.95 1.50 15.50
N ALA A 131 2.22 0.66 16.26
CA ALA A 131 2.14 0.64 17.72
C ALA A 131 2.49 -0.74 18.30
N ALA A 132 3.13 -1.62 17.51
CA ALA A 132 3.43 -3.00 17.88
C ALA A 132 4.56 -3.16 18.91
N SER A 133 5.39 -2.14 19.13
CA SER A 133 6.55 -2.21 20.03
C SER A 133 6.81 -0.88 20.74
N GLU A 134 7.60 -0.91 21.82
CA GLU A 134 8.03 0.29 22.56
C GLU A 134 8.84 1.29 21.73
N ASN A 135 9.46 0.82 20.66
CA ASN A 135 10.28 1.65 19.77
C ASN A 135 9.55 2.00 18.47
N ALA A 136 8.30 1.56 18.31
CA ALA A 136 7.49 1.91 17.15
C ALA A 136 7.11 3.41 17.18
N PRO A 137 6.71 4.00 16.05
CA PRO A 137 6.42 5.43 15.97
C PRO A 137 5.29 5.91 16.90
N LEU A 138 4.33 5.05 17.23
CA LEU A 138 3.23 5.36 18.15
C LEU A 138 3.40 4.68 19.51
N ALA A 139 2.69 5.21 20.50
CA ALA A 139 2.62 4.60 21.83
C ALA A 139 2.13 3.14 21.72
N PRO A 140 2.78 2.18 22.41
CA PRO A 140 2.44 0.77 22.27
C PRO A 140 0.98 0.48 22.60
N VAL A 141 0.33 -0.30 21.73
CA VAL A 141 -1.04 -0.79 21.97
C VAL A 141 -0.96 -2.28 22.32
N PRO A 142 -1.47 -2.72 23.49
CA PRO A 142 -1.51 -4.14 23.83
C PRO A 142 -2.26 -4.95 22.77
N GLY A 143 -1.65 -6.04 22.28
CA GLY A 143 -2.25 -6.89 21.25
C GLY A 143 -1.91 -6.52 19.80
N ALA A 144 -1.20 -5.41 19.57
CA ALA A 144 -0.81 -4.93 18.24
C ALA A 144 0.09 -5.93 17.49
N ALA A 145 1.17 -6.39 18.11
CA ALA A 145 2.08 -7.37 17.52
C ALA A 145 1.36 -8.71 17.22
N GLU A 146 0.44 -9.14 18.09
CA GLU A 146 -0.38 -10.32 17.87
C GLU A 146 -1.39 -10.14 16.74
N ALA A 147 -1.94 -8.93 16.56
CA ALA A 147 -2.81 -8.61 15.44
C ALA A 147 -2.05 -8.69 14.12
N ASP A 148 -0.87 -8.09 14.04
CA ASP A 148 0.01 -8.18 12.87
C ASP A 148 0.34 -9.64 12.54
N ALA A 149 0.69 -10.44 13.56
CA ALA A 149 0.95 -11.86 13.38
C ALA A 149 -0.26 -12.65 12.87
N ARG A 150 -1.48 -12.31 13.31
CA ARG A 150 -2.72 -12.92 12.79
C ARG A 150 -2.93 -12.60 11.32
N VAL A 151 -2.71 -11.35 10.90
CA VAL A 151 -2.83 -10.94 9.49
C VAL A 151 -1.84 -11.72 8.62
N VAL A 152 -0.55 -11.73 8.99
CA VAL A 152 0.48 -12.46 8.22
C VAL A 152 0.20 -13.96 8.18
N HIS A 153 -0.24 -14.55 9.30
CA HIS A 153 -0.58 -15.97 9.36
C HIS A 153 -1.77 -16.32 8.46
N ALA A 154 -2.84 -15.53 8.50
CA ALA A 154 -4.02 -15.74 7.66
C ALA A 154 -3.70 -15.63 6.16
N LEU A 155 -2.92 -14.62 5.79
CA LEU A 155 -2.44 -14.46 4.41
C LEU A 155 -1.65 -15.70 3.97
N THR A 156 -0.63 -16.08 4.74
CA THR A 156 0.26 -17.21 4.41
C THR A 156 -0.47 -18.56 4.38
N ALA A 157 -1.50 -18.74 5.22
CA ALA A 157 -2.31 -19.95 5.26
C ALA A 157 -3.19 -20.13 4.02
N GLY A 158 -3.35 -19.09 3.20
CA GLY A 158 -4.27 -19.14 2.06
C GLY A 158 -5.74 -19.13 2.48
N ASP A 159 -6.06 -18.56 3.64
CA ASP A 159 -7.42 -18.56 4.20
C ASP A 159 -8.03 -17.16 4.12
N VAL A 160 -8.75 -16.87 3.03
CA VAL A 160 -9.35 -15.55 2.77
C VAL A 160 -10.37 -15.15 3.85
N ASP A 161 -11.12 -16.10 4.42
CA ASP A 161 -12.08 -15.82 5.50
C ASP A 161 -11.33 -15.41 6.78
N ALA A 162 -10.21 -16.07 7.08
CA ALA A 162 -9.34 -15.68 8.18
C ALA A 162 -8.67 -14.32 7.95
N VAL A 163 -8.35 -13.95 6.71
CA VAL A 163 -7.82 -12.62 6.38
C VAL A 163 -8.87 -11.55 6.68
N VAL A 164 -10.11 -11.74 6.25
CA VAL A 164 -11.23 -10.81 6.56
C VAL A 164 -11.39 -10.62 8.07
N ALA A 165 -11.36 -11.72 8.83
CA ALA A 165 -11.46 -11.66 10.29
C ALA A 165 -10.25 -10.94 10.94
N ALA A 166 -9.04 -11.16 10.42
CA ALA A 166 -7.82 -10.52 10.93
C ALA A 166 -7.79 -9.02 10.61
N THR A 167 -8.19 -8.62 9.41
CA THR A 167 -8.28 -7.21 8.97
C THR A 167 -9.24 -6.42 9.84
N SER A 168 -10.42 -6.99 10.13
CA SER A 168 -11.42 -6.36 11.01
C SER A 168 -10.89 -6.07 12.42
N ALA A 169 -9.97 -6.89 12.92
CA ALA A 169 -9.35 -6.73 14.23
C ALA A 169 -8.14 -5.76 14.23
N GLY A 170 -7.63 -5.38 13.05
CA GLY A 170 -6.47 -4.49 12.91
C GLY A 170 -6.78 -3.01 13.17
N ALA A 171 -8.04 -2.60 12.98
CA ALA A 171 -8.48 -1.20 13.17
C ALA A 171 -8.22 -0.67 14.60
N ASP A 172 -8.28 -1.55 15.60
CA ASP A 172 -8.11 -1.19 17.01
C ASP A 172 -6.63 -0.97 17.42
N VAL A 173 -5.68 -1.27 16.53
CA VAL A 173 -4.23 -1.30 16.86
C VAL A 173 -3.38 -0.44 15.94
N HIS A 174 -3.96 0.54 15.25
CA HIS A 174 -3.23 1.42 14.33
C HIS A 174 -2.52 0.67 13.18
N ALA A 175 -3.10 -0.44 12.72
CA ALA A 175 -2.76 -1.03 11.43
C ALA A 175 -3.64 -0.39 10.35
N ASP A 176 -3.06 -0.11 9.19
CA ASP A 176 -3.76 0.42 8.02
C ASP A 176 -4.02 -0.71 7.02
N LEU A 177 -5.23 -1.28 7.12
CA LEU A 177 -5.65 -2.47 6.38
C LEU A 177 -6.92 -2.23 5.53
N ASP A 178 -7.37 -0.99 5.37
CA ASP A 178 -8.61 -0.67 4.65
C ASP A 178 -8.56 -1.15 3.19
N LEU A 179 -7.41 -1.02 2.54
CA LEU A 179 -7.22 -1.49 1.16
C LEU A 179 -7.13 -3.03 1.08
N LEU A 180 -6.68 -3.70 2.15
CA LEU A 180 -6.75 -5.17 2.22
C LEU A 180 -8.19 -5.65 2.41
N ASP A 181 -9.01 -4.94 3.21
CA ASP A 181 -10.44 -5.21 3.35
C ASP A 181 -11.15 -5.08 1.99
N ALA A 182 -10.92 -3.95 1.31
CA ALA A 182 -11.49 -3.71 -0.02
C ALA A 182 -11.05 -4.75 -1.06
N ALA A 183 -9.79 -5.19 -1.00
CA ALA A 183 -9.28 -6.24 -1.86
C ALA A 183 -9.96 -7.58 -1.56
N THR A 184 -9.98 -8.05 -0.31
CA THR A 184 -10.58 -9.34 0.05
C THR A 184 -12.08 -9.40 -0.28
N ALA A 185 -12.81 -8.30 -0.07
CA ALA A 185 -14.20 -8.18 -0.51
C ALA A 185 -14.34 -8.35 -2.03
N HIS A 186 -13.41 -7.81 -2.83
CA HIS A 186 -13.38 -8.03 -4.28
C HIS A 186 -13.06 -9.49 -4.63
N MET A 187 -12.09 -10.11 -3.96
CA MET A 187 -11.69 -11.50 -4.20
C MET A 187 -12.85 -12.47 -3.93
N LEU A 188 -13.55 -12.30 -2.81
CA LEU A 188 -14.68 -13.16 -2.41
C LEU A 188 -15.88 -13.10 -3.36
N LEU A 189 -16.05 -11.99 -4.12
CA LEU A 189 -17.08 -11.89 -5.15
C LEU A 189 -16.77 -12.73 -6.40
N ARG A 190 -15.54 -13.21 -6.55
CA ARG A 190 -15.12 -14.08 -7.66
C ARG A 190 -15.23 -15.53 -7.16
N GLU A 191 -16.34 -16.20 -7.48
CA GLU A 191 -16.57 -17.58 -7.05
C GLU A 191 -15.49 -18.55 -7.59
N GLY A 192 -15.01 -19.44 -6.71
CA GLY A 192 -14.28 -20.66 -7.12
C GLY A 192 -12.79 -20.49 -7.44
N THR A 193 -12.14 -19.43 -6.98
CA THR A 193 -10.70 -19.23 -7.14
C THR A 193 -9.90 -19.73 -5.95
N ASP A 194 -8.79 -20.43 -6.24
CA ASP A 194 -7.84 -20.87 -5.22
C ASP A 194 -7.03 -19.66 -4.75
N TYR A 195 -7.24 -19.29 -3.48
CA TYR A 195 -6.47 -18.23 -2.84
C TYR A 195 -5.12 -18.76 -2.36
N SER A 196 -4.04 -18.06 -2.73
CA SER A 196 -2.70 -18.38 -2.25
C SER A 196 -1.88 -17.11 -2.03
N PHE A 197 -0.94 -17.16 -1.09
CA PHE A 197 0.00 -16.08 -0.83
C PHE A 197 1.38 -16.65 -0.52
N SER A 198 2.40 -16.02 -1.08
CA SER A 198 3.81 -16.30 -0.83
C SER A 198 4.50 -15.03 -0.39
N THR A 199 5.01 -15.05 0.85
CA THR A 199 5.84 -13.98 1.40
C THR A 199 7.15 -13.88 0.64
N VAL A 200 7.48 -12.67 0.19
CA VAL A 200 8.79 -12.35 -0.38
C VAL A 200 9.70 -11.76 0.68
N PHE A 201 9.19 -10.85 1.52
CA PHE A 201 9.85 -10.46 2.77
C PHE A 201 8.84 -10.12 3.85
N ASP A 202 9.28 -10.25 5.10
CA ASP A 202 8.55 -9.94 6.33
C ASP A 202 9.59 -9.47 7.36
N GLU A 203 9.84 -8.16 7.39
CA GLU A 203 10.96 -7.56 8.11
C GLU A 203 10.53 -6.30 8.88
N ASN A 204 11.29 -5.89 9.89
CA ASN A 204 11.05 -4.64 10.59
C ASN A 204 11.78 -3.48 9.88
N VAL A 205 11.02 -2.51 9.40
CA VAL A 205 11.52 -1.24 8.86
C VAL A 205 11.24 -0.17 9.90
N HIS A 206 12.30 0.36 10.53
CA HIS A 206 12.19 1.33 11.64
C HIS A 206 11.18 0.87 12.72
N GLU A 207 11.32 -0.39 13.17
CA GLU A 207 10.49 -1.01 14.22
C GLU A 207 9.03 -1.26 13.85
N VAL A 208 8.64 -1.01 12.59
CA VAL A 208 7.33 -1.36 12.03
C VAL A 208 7.48 -2.58 11.12
N ARG A 209 6.67 -3.61 11.37
CA ARG A 209 6.67 -4.82 10.54
C ARG A 209 6.17 -4.49 9.14
N SER A 210 6.96 -4.82 8.14
CA SER A 210 6.70 -4.55 6.72
C SER A 210 6.61 -5.88 5.97
N LEU A 211 5.46 -6.12 5.36
CA LEU A 211 5.18 -7.34 4.61
C LEU A 211 5.15 -7.04 3.11
N CYS A 212 5.84 -7.86 2.32
CA CYS A 212 5.68 -7.90 0.88
C CYS A 212 5.52 -9.32 0.39
N GLY A 213 4.62 -9.53 -0.57
CA GLY A 213 4.40 -10.84 -1.15
C GLY A 213 3.53 -10.82 -2.39
N THR A 214 3.39 -12.01 -2.98
CA THR A 214 2.61 -12.26 -4.20
C THR A 214 1.60 -13.35 -3.94
N GLY A 215 0.50 -13.34 -4.68
CA GLY A 215 -0.54 -14.33 -4.51
C GLY A 215 -1.46 -14.46 -5.72
N THR A 216 -2.38 -15.42 -5.64
CA THR A 216 -3.39 -15.69 -6.65
C THR A 216 -4.75 -15.75 -6.00
N TYR A 217 -5.80 -15.37 -6.74
CA TYR A 217 -7.17 -15.32 -6.23
C TYR A 217 -8.19 -15.33 -7.36
#